data_AF-A0A3D5R616-F1
#
_entry.id   AF-A0A3D5R616-F1
#
_cell.length_a   1.000
_cell.length_b   1.000
_cell.length_c   1.000
_cell.angle_alpha   90.00
_cell.angle_beta   90.00
_cell.angle_gamma   90.00
#
_symmetry.space_group_name_H-M   'P 1'
#
loop_
_entity.id
_entity.type
_entity.pdbx_description
1 polymer ?
#
loop_
_entity_poly.entity_id
_entity_poly.type
_entity_poly.pdbx_seq_one_letter_code
_entity_poly.pdbx_strand_id
1 'polypeptide(L)'
;NWEESDLFKRIKEIALIKLKIFRKYPYIIGFTKRINSGKSIEELKKIYEEYVPNIYEKIYIKNIDFTLFREDVGIEEVMNIFIWTFEKLGENYLNQIKFGEKVDTEEMADEVDRYVDVLKKGFYK
;
A
#
# COMPACT_ATOMS: atom_id res chain seq x y z
N ASN A 1 8.33 -2.73 9.64
CA ASN A 1 9.73 -3.02 9.97
C ASN A 1 10.61 -2.53 8.82
N TRP A 2 11.61 -1.66 9.01
CA TRP A 2 12.47 -1.19 7.90
C TRP A 2 13.61 -2.16 7.55
N GLU A 3 13.80 -3.20 8.35
CA GLU A 3 14.79 -4.27 8.13
C GLU A 3 14.20 -5.49 7.41
N GLU A 4 12.88 -5.54 7.20
CA GLU A 4 12.23 -6.63 6.45
C GLU A 4 12.60 -6.51 4.97
N SER A 5 13.42 -7.42 4.44
CA SER A 5 13.92 -7.37 3.07
C SER A 5 13.00 -7.99 2.02
N ASP A 6 12.04 -8.82 2.42
CA ASP A 6 11.01 -9.38 1.53
C ASP A 6 9.93 -8.31 1.26
N LEU A 7 9.86 -7.85 0.02
CA LEU A 7 8.94 -6.78 -0.40
C LEU A 7 7.47 -7.14 -0.15
N PHE A 8 7.08 -8.39 -0.42
CA PHE A 8 5.70 -8.84 -0.22
C PHE A 8 5.35 -8.88 1.27
N LYS A 9 6.26 -9.38 2.12
CA LYS A 9 6.06 -9.34 3.58
C LYS A 9 5.93 -7.91 4.08
N ARG A 10 6.81 -7.01 3.62
CA ARG A 10 6.79 -5.61 4.01
C ARG A 10 5.46 -4.92 3.66
N ILE A 11 4.93 -5.13 2.45
CA ILE A 11 3.62 -4.56 2.08
C ILE A 11 2.50 -5.15 2.92
N LYS A 12 2.50 -6.46 3.17
CA LYS A 12 1.53 -7.09 4.06
C LYS A 12 1.60 -6.48 5.47
N GLU A 13 2.78 -6.26 6.03
CA GLU A 13 2.95 -5.57 7.31
C GLU A 13 2.37 -4.16 7.29
N ILE A 14 2.68 -3.37 6.25
CA ILE A 14 2.17 -2.00 6.10
C ILE A 14 0.64 -1.99 6.00
N ALA A 15 0.07 -2.89 5.21
CA ALA A 15 -1.38 -3.04 5.10
C ALA A 15 -2.00 -3.39 6.46
N LEU A 16 -1.47 -4.39 7.16
CA LEU A 16 -1.96 -4.78 8.49
C LEU A 16 -1.85 -3.65 9.52
N ILE A 17 -0.79 -2.84 9.47
CA ILE A 17 -0.66 -1.64 10.32
C ILE A 17 -1.77 -0.64 9.99
N LYS A 18 -2.00 -0.33 8.72
CA LYS A 18 -3.09 0.58 8.29
C LYS A 18 -4.46 0.05 8.74
N LEU A 19 -4.72 -1.24 8.55
CA LEU A 19 -5.97 -1.87 8.97
C LEU A 19 -6.17 -1.83 10.49
N LYS A 20 -5.12 -2.03 11.29
CA LYS A 20 -5.19 -1.85 12.75
C LYS A 20 -5.58 -0.42 13.13
N ILE A 21 -5.04 0.59 12.44
CA ILE A 21 -5.42 1.99 12.64
C ILE A 21 -6.88 2.22 12.26
N PHE A 22 -7.34 1.67 11.13
CA PHE A 22 -8.73 1.81 10.69
C PHE A 22 -9.72 1.14 11.65
N ARG A 23 -9.39 -0.04 12.20
CA ARG A 23 -10.18 -0.70 13.25
C ARG A 23 -10.27 0.15 14.52
N LYS A 24 -9.13 0.74 14.94
CA LYS A 24 -9.06 1.57 16.15
C LYS A 24 -9.78 2.91 15.98
N TYR A 25 -9.72 3.49 14.79
CA TYR A 25 -10.29 4.80 14.46
C TYR A 25 -11.19 4.70 13.22
N PRO A 26 -12.41 4.14 13.35
CA PRO A 26 -13.25 3.79 12.20
C PRO A 26 -13.66 4.99 11.34
N TYR A 27 -13.63 6.21 11.88
CA TYR A 27 -13.97 7.44 11.16
C TYR A 27 -12.77 8.15 10.51
N ILE A 28 -11.54 7.65 10.68
CA ILE A 28 -10.33 8.32 10.21
C ILE A 28 -10.35 8.51 8.69
N ILE A 29 -10.83 7.52 7.93
CA ILE A 29 -10.93 7.60 6.47
C ILE A 29 -11.90 8.69 6.05
N GLY A 30 -13.08 8.75 6.66
CA GLY A 30 -14.07 9.80 6.36
C GLY A 30 -13.57 11.20 6.72
N PHE A 31 -12.80 11.33 7.80
CA PHE A 31 -12.11 12.58 8.16
C PHE A 31 -11.05 12.95 7.12
N THR A 32 -10.16 12.02 6.76
CA THR A 32 -9.12 12.22 5.74
C THR A 32 -9.71 12.62 4.39
N LYS A 33 -10.79 11.98 3.95
CA LYS A 33 -11.52 12.37 2.73
C LYS A 33 -12.02 13.82 2.78
N ARG A 34 -12.57 14.27 3.92
CA ARG A 34 -13.07 15.65 4.06
C ARG A 34 -11.96 16.69 3.96
N ILE A 35 -10.86 16.51 4.71
CA ILE A 35 -9.75 17.48 4.72
C ILE A 35 -8.99 17.53 3.39
N ASN A 36 -9.03 16.42 2.63
CA ASN A 36 -8.39 16.28 1.34
C ASN A 36 -9.34 16.54 0.16
N SER A 37 -10.59 16.91 0.43
CA SER A 37 -11.56 17.24 -0.62
C SER A 37 -11.02 18.33 -1.53
N GLY A 38 -11.08 18.10 -2.84
CA GLY A 38 -10.58 19.03 -3.86
C GLY A 38 -9.07 19.00 -4.11
N LYS A 39 -8.31 18.10 -3.47
CA LYS A 39 -6.88 17.88 -3.77
C LYS A 39 -6.69 16.70 -4.72
N SER A 40 -5.78 16.81 -5.68
CA SER A 40 -5.35 15.69 -6.51
C SER A 40 -4.48 14.71 -5.72
N ILE A 41 -4.31 13.49 -6.24
CA ILE A 41 -3.42 12.49 -5.65
C ILE A 41 -1.98 13.01 -5.60
N GLU A 42 -1.52 13.73 -6.62
CA GLU A 42 -0.19 14.33 -6.70
C GLU A 42 0.02 15.39 -5.60
N GLU A 43 -0.99 16.23 -5.34
CA GLU A 43 -0.93 17.20 -4.25
C GLU A 43 -0.84 16.50 -2.89
N LEU A 44 -1.61 15.42 -2.70
CA LEU A 44 -1.53 14.62 -1.49
C LEU A 44 -0.16 13.95 -1.33
N LYS A 45 0.41 13.39 -2.40
CA LYS A 45 1.76 12.79 -2.38
C LYS A 45 2.80 13.80 -1.93
N LYS A 46 2.77 15.04 -2.46
CA LYS A 46 3.68 16.13 -2.01
C LYS A 46 3.53 16.46 -0.54
N ILE A 47 2.30 16.61 -0.06
CA ILE A 47 2.03 16.87 1.36
C ILE A 47 2.62 15.72 2.22
N TYR A 48 2.40 14.46 1.83
CA TYR A 48 2.97 13.32 2.55
C TYR A 48 4.51 13.30 2.52
N GLU A 49 5.14 13.71 1.42
CA GLU A 49 6.60 13.81 1.32
C GLU A 49 7.18 14.89 2.24
N GLU A 50 6.47 15.99 2.46
CA GLU A 50 6.87 17.01 3.44
C GLU A 50 6.88 16.48 4.87
N TYR A 51 5.88 15.68 5.25
CA TYR A 51 5.79 15.08 6.59
C TYR A 51 6.69 13.86 6.76
N VAL A 52 6.85 13.06 5.71
CA VAL A 52 7.63 11.81 5.74
C VAL A 52 8.52 11.76 4.49
N PRO A 53 9.70 12.39 4.55
CA PRO A 53 10.62 12.41 3.41
C PRO A 53 10.99 11.00 2.95
N ASN A 54 11.03 10.83 1.63
CA ASN A 54 11.41 9.60 0.93
C ASN A 54 10.60 8.37 1.33
N ILE A 55 9.32 8.52 1.67
CA ILE A 55 8.49 7.39 2.11
C ILE A 55 8.39 6.29 1.04
N TYR A 56 8.31 6.65 -0.24
CA TYR A 56 8.29 5.70 -1.34
C TYR A 56 9.57 4.88 -1.43
N GLU A 57 10.72 5.54 -1.43
CA GLU A 57 12.04 4.89 -1.42
C GLU A 57 12.17 3.94 -0.20
N LYS A 58 11.74 4.40 0.99
CA LYS A 58 11.76 3.61 2.22
C LYS A 58 10.89 2.36 2.13
N ILE A 59 9.72 2.45 1.50
CA ILE A 59 8.81 1.32 1.36
C ILE A 59 9.35 0.32 0.33
N TYR A 60 9.69 0.79 -0.87
CA TYR A 60 9.87 -0.06 -2.04
C TYR A 60 11.32 -0.40 -2.39
N ILE A 61 12.32 0.34 -1.88
CA ILE A 61 13.72 0.20 -2.31
C ILE A 61 14.63 -0.11 -1.12
N LYS A 62 14.49 0.63 -0.02
CA LYS A 62 15.39 0.52 1.13
C LYS A 62 15.43 -0.91 1.67
N ASN A 63 16.60 -1.53 1.72
CA ASN A 63 16.82 -2.88 2.24
C ASN A 63 16.00 -4.00 1.55
N ILE A 64 15.48 -3.79 0.33
CA ILE A 64 14.75 -4.84 -0.39
C ILE A 64 15.73 -5.81 -1.04
N ASP A 65 15.51 -7.10 -0.82
CA ASP A 65 16.29 -8.17 -1.45
C ASP A 65 15.69 -8.51 -2.82
N PHE A 66 16.25 -7.89 -3.86
CA PHE A 66 15.83 -8.13 -5.24
C PHE A 66 16.23 -9.52 -5.77
N THR A 67 17.07 -10.28 -5.05
CA THR A 67 17.46 -11.63 -5.48
C THR A 67 16.35 -12.68 -5.30
N LEU A 68 15.29 -12.33 -4.55
CA LEU A 68 14.09 -13.15 -4.36
C LEU A 68 13.22 -13.22 -5.62
N PHE A 69 13.34 -12.24 -6.52
CA PHE A 69 12.62 -12.21 -7.79
C PHE A 69 13.26 -13.16 -8.81
N ARG A 70 12.47 -13.68 -9.74
CA ARG A 70 13.00 -14.49 -10.83
C ARG A 70 14.02 -13.70 -11.65
N GLU A 71 14.98 -14.41 -12.23
CA GLU A 71 16.05 -13.80 -13.02
C GLU A 71 15.59 -13.46 -14.45
N ASP A 72 14.45 -13.98 -14.89
CA ASP A 72 13.89 -13.81 -16.22
C ASP A 72 12.93 -12.62 -16.36
N VAL A 73 12.72 -11.85 -15.29
CA VAL A 73 11.82 -10.69 -15.28
C VAL A 73 12.56 -9.37 -15.16
N GLY A 74 12.07 -8.35 -15.88
CA GLY A 74 12.54 -6.97 -15.72
C GLY A 74 12.11 -6.42 -14.37
N ILE A 75 13.08 -6.13 -13.49
CA ILE A 75 12.75 -5.76 -12.11
C ILE A 75 11.99 -4.43 -12.03
N GLU A 76 12.27 -3.49 -12.93
CA GLU A 76 11.61 -2.19 -12.98
C GLU A 76 10.11 -2.35 -13.28
N GLU A 77 9.77 -3.17 -14.28
CA GLU A 77 8.38 -3.44 -14.66
C GLU A 77 7.63 -4.17 -13.54
N VAL A 78 8.28 -5.13 -12.88
CA VAL A 78 7.69 -5.83 -11.73
C VAL A 78 7.41 -4.88 -10.59
N MET A 79 8.35 -3.97 -10.28
CA MET A 79 8.16 -2.95 -9.25
C MET A 79 7.01 -1.99 -9.61
N ASN A 80 6.89 -1.58 -10.87
CA ASN A 80 5.78 -0.74 -11.33
C ASN A 80 4.43 -1.45 -11.16
N ILE A 81 4.30 -2.70 -11.60
CA ILE A 81 3.08 -3.50 -11.41
C ILE A 81 2.72 -3.58 -9.93
N PHE A 82 3.72 -3.84 -9.09
CA PHE A 82 3.53 -3.94 -7.64
C PHE A 82 3.04 -2.63 -7.03
N ILE A 83 3.72 -1.51 -7.30
CA ILE A 83 3.35 -0.19 -6.77
C ILE A 83 1.94 0.19 -7.24
N TRP A 84 1.65 0.09 -8.54
CA TRP A 84 0.35 0.47 -9.09
C TRP A 84 -0.79 -0.37 -8.53
N THR A 85 -0.56 -1.66 -8.31
CA THR A 85 -1.57 -2.57 -7.74
C THR A 85 -1.99 -2.09 -6.35
N PHE A 86 -1.04 -1.88 -5.43
CA PHE A 86 -1.36 -1.50 -4.06
C PHE A 86 -1.78 -0.03 -3.91
N GLU A 87 -1.29 0.87 -4.78
CA GLU A 87 -1.83 2.23 -4.87
C GLU A 87 -3.29 2.21 -5.29
N LYS A 88 -3.63 1.49 -6.36
CA LYS A 88 -4.99 1.47 -6.88
C LYS A 88 -5.94 0.77 -5.92
N LEU A 89 -5.49 -0.29 -5.25
CA LEU A 89 -6.25 -0.96 -4.20
C LEU A 89 -6.61 0.00 -3.07
N GLY A 90 -5.62 0.76 -2.58
CA GLY A 90 -5.86 1.79 -1.56
C GLY A 90 -6.82 2.88 -2.02
N GLU A 91 -6.68 3.36 -3.26
CA GLU A 91 -7.57 4.36 -3.85
C GLU A 91 -9.01 3.86 -3.98
N ASN A 92 -9.21 2.63 -4.45
CA ASN A 92 -10.53 2.01 -4.60
C ASN A 92 -11.23 1.93 -3.24
N TYR A 93 -10.54 1.46 -2.21
CA TYR A 93 -11.08 1.40 -0.86
C TYR A 93 -11.40 2.77 -0.29
N LEU A 94 -10.50 3.75 -0.47
CA LEU A 94 -10.79 5.12 -0.09
C LEU A 94 -12.08 5.58 -0.78
N ASN A 95 -12.24 5.37 -2.08
CA ASN A 95 -13.40 5.82 -2.86
C ASN A 95 -14.71 5.15 -2.45
N GLN A 96 -14.71 3.84 -2.18
CA GLN A 96 -15.89 3.07 -1.82
C GLN A 96 -16.50 3.46 -0.46
N ILE A 97 -15.67 3.84 0.51
CA ILE A 97 -16.14 4.16 1.87
C ILE A 97 -16.88 5.49 1.88
N LYS A 98 -18.19 5.46 2.19
CA LYS A 98 -18.96 6.71 2.32
C LYS A 98 -18.64 7.42 3.63
N PHE A 99 -18.98 8.70 3.69
CA PHE A 99 -18.83 9.48 4.91
C PHE A 99 -19.65 8.88 6.05
N GLY A 100 -18.99 8.53 7.16
CA GLY A 100 -19.64 7.98 8.35
C GLY A 100 -19.80 6.45 8.34
N GLU A 101 -19.41 5.77 7.26
CA GLU A 101 -19.37 4.30 7.23
C GLU A 101 -18.10 3.78 7.90
N LYS A 102 -18.23 2.62 8.54
CA LYS A 102 -17.09 1.88 9.09
C LYS A 102 -16.36 1.16 7.96
N VAL A 103 -15.06 1.02 8.14
CA VAL A 103 -14.18 0.32 7.21
C VAL A 103 -14.32 -1.18 7.44
N ASP A 104 -14.68 -1.95 6.41
CA ASP A 104 -14.53 -3.42 6.46
C ASP A 104 -13.06 -3.77 6.25
N THR A 105 -12.37 -3.92 7.38
CA THR A 105 -10.94 -4.23 7.39
C THR A 105 -10.63 -5.72 7.19
N GLU A 106 -11.62 -6.61 7.24
CA GLU A 106 -11.41 -8.03 6.98
C GLU A 106 -11.37 -8.29 5.48
N GLU A 107 -12.36 -7.76 4.73
CA GLU A 107 -12.36 -7.82 3.27
C GLU A 107 -11.10 -7.19 2.66
N MET A 108 -10.65 -6.06 3.22
CA MET A 108 -9.37 -5.43 2.84
C MET A 108 -8.15 -6.31 3.06
N ALA A 109 -8.10 -7.03 4.19
CA ALA A 109 -6.97 -7.90 4.49
C ALA A 109 -6.93 -9.06 3.49
N ASP A 110 -8.10 -9.66 3.23
CA ASP A 110 -8.23 -10.79 2.30
C ASP A 110 -7.88 -10.38 0.87
N GLU A 111 -8.28 -9.18 0.44
CA GLU A 111 -7.93 -8.69 -0.90
C GLU A 111 -6.43 -8.43 -1.04
N VAL A 112 -5.79 -7.79 -0.06
CA VAL A 112 -4.33 -7.61 -0.03
C VAL A 112 -3.62 -8.95 -0.12
N ASP A 113 -4.06 -9.95 0.63
CA ASP A 113 -3.45 -11.28 0.64
C ASP A 113 -3.58 -11.98 -0.72
N ARG A 114 -4.75 -11.91 -1.37
CA ARG A 114 -4.93 -12.47 -2.72
C ARG A 114 -3.98 -11.83 -3.74
N TYR A 115 -3.84 -10.51 -3.74
CA TYR A 115 -2.93 -9.83 -4.65
C TYR A 115 -1.46 -10.13 -4.35
N VAL A 116 -1.07 -10.15 -3.08
CA VAL A 116 0.28 -10.57 -2.65
C VAL A 116 0.58 -11.98 -3.16
N ASP A 117 -0.34 -12.93 -2.98
CA ASP A 117 -0.13 -14.32 -3.38
C ASP A 117 0.00 -14.48 -4.90
N VAL A 118 -0.84 -13.80 -5.68
CA VAL A 118 -0.78 -13.85 -7.16
C VAL A 118 0.53 -13.26 -7.67
N LEU A 119 0.90 -12.07 -7.18
CA LEU A 119 2.12 -11.39 -7.61
C LEU A 119 3.37 -12.16 -7.14
N LYS A 120 3.37 -12.73 -5.93
CA LYS A 120 4.47 -13.55 -5.43
C LYS A 120 4.67 -14.80 -6.29
N LYS A 121 3.59 -15.55 -6.58
CA LYS A 121 3.64 -16.69 -7.54
C LYS A 121 4.10 -16.26 -8.93
N GLY A 122 3.72 -15.05 -9.33
CA GLY A 122 4.01 -14.49 -10.64
C GLY A 122 5.43 -13.98 -10.83
N PHE A 123 6.16 -13.62 -9.77
CA PHE A 123 7.45 -12.91 -9.89
C PHE A 123 8.57 -13.37 -8.96
N TYR A 124 8.31 -14.14 -7.90
CA TYR A 124 9.37 -14.74 -7.07
C TYR A 124 9.86 -16.07 -7.65
N LYS A 125 11.07 -16.45 -7.24
CA LYS A 125 11.67 -17.78 -7.49
C LYS A 125 10.93 -18.89 -6.77
#